data_AF-A0A5E7Y5L2-F1
#
_entry.id   AF-A0A5E7Y5L2-F1
#
_cell.length_a   1.000
_cell.length_b   1.000
_cell.length_c   1.000
_cell.angle_alpha   90.00
_cell.angle_beta   90.00
_cell.angle_gamma   90.00
#
_symmetry.space_group_name_H-M   'P 1'
#
loop_
_entity.id
_entity.type
_entity.pdbx_description
1 polymer ?
#
loop_
_entity_poly.entity_id
_entity_poly.type
_entity_poly.pdbx_seq_one_letter_code
_entity_poly.pdbx_strand_id
1 'polypeptide(L)'
;MANWAFTRWRGLGGALALFVCVPLTFAGCTEETDDYRYRLTVEVETPDGLRSGSSVIEVETEIVRPGSNPAGSAVSWKVRGEAVAVDMPDGSTLFALLRSNNDVEWPARVVPMAIMRGRNLSWEQVYAELPRMDGVQRLPRNWPANAILPERSAYPMLVTFGDISDPTSVMEIDPDNLAATFGEGYALHRITVQITDDPVTTGIEERLGWLPEFYDKMLDGQRLNSIDAENRLANDLSQGAFSKGILQ
;
A
#
# COMPACT_ATOMS: atom_id res chain seq x y z
N MET A 1 -68.86 45.49 -22.17
CA MET A 1 -70.14 44.82 -22.49
C MET A 1 -69.92 44.06 -23.78
N ALA A 2 -69.31 42.88 -23.71
CA ALA A 2 -69.99 41.58 -23.70
C ALA A 2 -70.88 41.38 -24.93
N ASN A 3 -70.35 40.70 -25.95
CA ASN A 3 -71.17 39.85 -26.80
C ASN A 3 -70.45 38.51 -26.97
N TRP A 4 -71.13 37.46 -26.53
CA TRP A 4 -70.70 36.08 -26.58
C TRP A 4 -70.97 35.51 -27.96
N ALA A 5 -70.01 34.77 -28.51
CA ALA A 5 -70.27 33.77 -29.54
C ALA A 5 -69.50 32.50 -29.18
N PHE A 6 -70.14 31.65 -28.38
CA PHE A 6 -69.83 30.23 -28.36
C PHE A 6 -70.49 29.61 -29.61
N THR A 7 -69.78 28.79 -30.38
CA THR A 7 -70.10 27.37 -30.62
C THR A 7 -69.21 26.82 -31.75
N ARG A 8 -68.73 25.59 -31.51
CA ARG A 8 -68.26 24.57 -32.47
C ARG A 8 -66.86 24.71 -33.06
N TRP A 9 -65.91 24.00 -32.45
CA TRP A 9 -64.89 23.28 -33.21
C TRP A 9 -65.09 21.77 -33.01
N ARG A 10 -65.37 21.06 -34.10
CA ARG A 10 -65.37 19.60 -34.16
C ARG A 10 -63.95 19.15 -34.47
N GLY A 11 -63.39 18.31 -33.59
CA GLY A 11 -62.52 17.18 -33.87
C GLY A 11 -61.23 17.40 -34.68
N LEU A 12 -60.11 16.96 -34.12
CA LEU A 12 -59.34 15.80 -34.59
C LEU A 12 -57.89 15.89 -34.08
N GLY A 13 -57.34 14.74 -33.70
CA GLY A 13 -55.90 14.55 -33.61
C GLY A 13 -55.36 14.51 -32.19
N GLY A 14 -55.44 13.33 -31.58
CA GLY A 14 -54.56 12.99 -30.48
C GLY A 14 -53.11 12.94 -30.97
N ALA A 15 -52.21 13.48 -30.16
CA ALA A 15 -50.80 13.13 -30.18
C ALA A 15 -50.39 12.93 -28.73
N LEU A 16 -50.36 11.66 -28.30
CA LEU A 16 -49.65 11.26 -27.09
C LEU A 16 -48.18 11.60 -27.29
N ALA A 17 -47.68 12.61 -26.57
CA ALA A 17 -46.25 12.84 -26.44
C ALA A 17 -45.67 11.73 -25.54
N LEU A 18 -45.12 10.69 -26.17
CA LEU A 18 -44.30 9.68 -25.51
C LEU A 18 -43.00 10.34 -25.05
N PHE A 19 -42.93 10.70 -23.77
CA PHE A 19 -41.68 11.04 -23.09
C PHE A 19 -40.85 9.75 -22.98
N VAL A 20 -39.97 9.53 -23.96
CA VAL A 20 -38.93 8.51 -23.84
C VAL A 20 -37.89 9.06 -22.86
N CYS A 21 -38.04 8.74 -21.58
CA CYS A 21 -36.94 8.80 -20.64
C CYS A 21 -35.91 7.77 -21.08
N VAL A 22 -34.88 8.22 -21.82
CA VAL A 22 -33.64 7.46 -21.96
C VAL A 22 -33.01 7.46 -20.56
N PRO A 23 -32.90 6.32 -19.86
CA PRO A 23 -32.13 6.29 -18.63
C PRO A 23 -30.68 6.59 -19.01
N LEU A 24 -30.21 7.78 -18.62
CA LEU A 24 -28.78 8.09 -18.52
C LEU A 24 -28.22 7.15 -17.46
N THR A 25 -27.84 5.95 -17.89
CA THR A 25 -26.99 5.08 -17.09
C THR A 25 -25.65 5.82 -17.01
N PHE A 26 -25.39 6.41 -15.85
CA PHE A 26 -24.04 6.82 -15.45
C PHE A 26 -23.22 5.54 -15.33
N ALA A 27 -22.75 5.03 -16.46
CA ALA A 27 -21.62 4.12 -16.48
C ALA A 27 -20.41 4.98 -16.14
N GLY A 28 -20.17 5.15 -14.84
CA GLY A 28 -18.85 5.53 -14.38
C GLY A 28 -17.91 4.41 -14.78
N CYS A 29 -17.25 4.52 -15.93
CA CYS A 29 -16.27 3.54 -16.36
C CYS A 29 -15.08 3.60 -15.38
N THR A 30 -15.01 2.62 -14.48
CA THR A 30 -13.77 2.24 -13.80
C THR A 30 -12.91 1.50 -14.82
N GLU A 31 -11.64 1.89 -14.92
CA GLU A 31 -10.66 1.19 -15.76
C GLU A 31 -9.71 0.52 -14.78
N GLU A 32 -9.77 -0.82 -14.74
CA GLU A 32 -8.84 -1.63 -13.97
C GLU A 32 -7.50 -1.57 -14.70
N THR A 33 -6.46 -1.07 -14.03
CA THR A 33 -5.09 -1.14 -14.56
C THR A 33 -4.52 -2.50 -14.24
N ASP A 34 -3.71 -3.07 -15.14
CA ASP A 34 -3.07 -4.37 -14.91
C ASP A 34 -2.35 -4.41 -13.56
N ASP A 35 -2.66 -5.43 -12.77
CA ASP A 35 -1.96 -5.73 -11.52
C ASP A 35 -0.47 -5.90 -11.80
N TYR A 36 0.36 -5.45 -10.87
CA TYR A 36 1.80 -5.65 -10.98
C TYR A 36 2.36 -6.24 -9.69
N ARG A 37 3.46 -6.99 -9.85
CA ARG A 37 4.23 -7.51 -8.73
C ARG A 37 5.61 -6.92 -8.73
N TYR A 38 6.14 -6.74 -7.53
CA TYR A 38 7.52 -6.38 -7.35
C TYR A 38 8.16 -7.19 -6.23
N ARG A 39 9.43 -7.53 -6.41
CA ARG A 39 10.27 -8.10 -5.37
C ARG A 39 10.89 -6.97 -4.55
N LEU A 40 10.59 -6.92 -3.27
CA LEU A 40 11.33 -6.13 -2.28
C LEU A 40 12.47 -6.99 -1.75
N THR A 41 13.70 -6.46 -1.77
CA THR A 41 14.88 -7.14 -1.21
C THR A 41 15.56 -6.22 -0.21
N VAL A 42 15.92 -6.77 0.94
CA VAL A 42 16.64 -6.10 2.01
C VAL A 42 17.96 -6.82 2.21
N GLU A 43 19.04 -6.06 2.25
CA GLU A 43 20.39 -6.58 2.46
C GLU A 43 21.05 -5.88 3.65
N VAL A 44 21.65 -6.68 4.52
CA VAL A 44 22.27 -6.23 5.77
C VAL A 44 23.70 -6.77 5.83
N GLU A 45 24.65 -5.87 6.01
CA GLU A 45 26.03 -6.23 6.35
C GLU A 45 26.05 -6.72 7.79
N THR A 46 26.74 -7.83 8.03
CA THR A 46 26.98 -8.38 9.37
C THR A 46 28.47 -8.71 9.50
N PRO A 47 29.01 -8.91 10.71
CA PRO A 47 30.39 -9.36 10.91
C PRO A 47 30.73 -10.66 10.15
N ASP A 48 29.74 -11.52 9.90
CA ASP A 48 29.89 -12.80 9.21
C ASP A 48 29.59 -12.72 7.70
N GLY A 49 29.36 -11.51 7.17
CA GLY A 49 29.08 -11.24 5.76
C GLY A 49 27.66 -10.75 5.49
N LEU A 50 27.31 -10.64 4.21
CA LEU A 50 26.04 -10.09 3.76
C LEU A 50 24.89 -11.08 4.02
N ARG A 51 23.84 -10.63 4.70
CA ARG A 51 22.56 -11.32 4.83
C ARG A 51 21.52 -10.64 3.95
N SER A 52 20.60 -11.42 3.41
CA SER A 52 19.55 -10.92 2.54
C SER A 52 18.25 -11.67 2.76
N GLY A 53 17.14 -10.96 2.61
CA GLY A 53 15.79 -11.50 2.53
C GLY A 53 15.02 -10.78 1.44
N SER A 54 14.00 -11.44 0.90
CA SER A 54 13.12 -10.84 -0.11
C SER A 54 11.69 -11.32 0.00
N SER A 55 10.75 -10.49 -0.46
CA SER A 55 9.33 -10.79 -0.56
C SER A 55 8.78 -10.22 -1.86
N VAL A 56 7.92 -10.98 -2.54
CA VAL A 56 7.19 -10.56 -3.73
C VAL A 56 5.81 -10.08 -3.31
N ILE A 57 5.51 -8.82 -3.65
CA ILE A 57 4.29 -8.11 -3.27
C ILE A 57 3.52 -7.78 -4.54
N GLU A 58 2.22 -8.10 -4.56
CA GLU A 58 1.27 -7.77 -5.61
C GLU A 58 0.48 -6.51 -5.23
N VAL A 59 0.29 -5.64 -6.22
CA VAL A 59 -0.49 -4.41 -6.09
C VAL A 59 -1.52 -4.37 -7.21
N GLU A 60 -2.78 -4.50 -6.82
CA GLU A 60 -3.93 -4.25 -7.69
C GLU A 60 -4.26 -2.76 -7.64
N THR A 61 -4.45 -2.13 -8.79
CA THR A 61 -4.73 -0.68 -8.87
C THR A 61 -6.05 -0.44 -9.61
N GLU A 62 -6.92 0.35 -8.99
CA GLU A 62 -8.16 0.83 -9.61
C GLU A 62 -8.12 2.36 -9.74
N ILE A 63 -8.21 2.86 -10.98
CA ILE A 63 -8.28 4.30 -11.25
C ILE A 63 -9.74 4.71 -11.46
N VAL A 64 -10.26 5.50 -10.51
CA VAL A 64 -11.59 6.09 -10.58
C VAL A 64 -11.49 7.45 -11.28
N ARG A 65 -12.20 7.63 -12.41
CA ARG A 65 -12.16 8.85 -13.23
C ARG A 65 -13.01 10.01 -12.67
N PRO A 66 -12.70 11.28 -13.04
CA PRO A 66 -13.54 12.42 -12.69
C PRO A 66 -14.94 12.25 -13.30
N GLY A 67 -15.98 12.41 -12.49
CA GLY A 67 -17.38 12.22 -12.89
C GLY A 67 -18.03 10.93 -12.35
N SER A 68 -17.22 9.93 -11.97
CA SER A 68 -17.67 8.72 -11.26
C SER A 68 -17.63 8.89 -9.73
N ASN A 69 -16.85 9.86 -9.23
CA ASN A 69 -16.78 10.26 -7.83
C ASN A 69 -16.95 11.80 -7.73
N PRO A 70 -17.86 12.30 -6.87
CA PRO A 70 -18.05 13.74 -6.65
C PRO A 70 -16.82 14.44 -6.04
N ALA A 71 -15.85 13.70 -5.50
CA ALA A 71 -14.58 14.23 -5.00
C ALA A 71 -13.46 14.33 -6.07
N GLY A 72 -13.70 13.90 -7.32
CA GLY A 72 -12.71 13.89 -8.41
C GLY A 72 -12.10 12.52 -8.67
N SER A 73 -10.96 12.46 -9.40
CA SER A 73 -10.24 11.20 -9.61
C SER A 73 -9.72 10.63 -8.29
N ALA A 74 -9.80 9.31 -8.12
CA ALA A 74 -9.21 8.61 -7.00
C ALA A 74 -8.45 7.37 -7.50
N VAL A 75 -7.36 7.01 -6.83
CA VAL A 75 -6.68 5.73 -7.04
C VAL A 75 -6.92 4.90 -5.80
N SER A 76 -7.41 3.68 -5.99
CA SER A 76 -7.49 2.68 -4.93
C SER A 76 -6.45 1.60 -5.18
N TRP A 77 -5.88 1.07 -4.11
CA TRP A 77 -4.93 -0.03 -4.16
C TRP A 77 -5.40 -1.17 -3.27
N LYS A 78 -5.19 -2.40 -3.74
CA LYS A 78 -5.16 -3.58 -2.87
C LYS A 78 -3.77 -4.17 -2.93
N VAL A 79 -3.27 -4.58 -1.77
CA VAL A 79 -1.92 -5.12 -1.63
C VAL A 79 -2.02 -6.55 -1.13
N ARG A 80 -1.29 -7.45 -1.78
CA ARG A 80 -1.14 -8.84 -1.36
C ARG A 80 0.34 -9.18 -1.20
N GLY A 81 0.72 -9.74 -0.06
CA GLY A 81 2.09 -10.16 0.23
C GLY A 81 2.42 -10.08 1.71
N GLU A 82 3.69 -10.29 2.01
CA GLU A 82 4.21 -10.31 3.38
C GLU A 82 5.47 -9.46 3.55
N ALA A 83 5.78 -9.11 4.80
CA ALA A 83 6.99 -8.43 5.19
C ALA A 83 8.23 -9.26 4.83
N VAL A 84 9.32 -8.59 4.49
CA VAL A 84 10.61 -9.26 4.24
C VAL A 84 11.20 -9.68 5.58
N ALA A 85 11.60 -10.93 5.73
CA ALA A 85 12.40 -11.41 6.86
C ALA A 85 13.86 -11.61 6.44
N VAL A 86 14.81 -11.07 7.22
CA VAL A 86 16.24 -11.26 7.06
C VAL A 86 16.79 -11.92 8.32
N ASP A 87 17.24 -13.16 8.20
CA ASP A 87 17.81 -13.91 9.31
C ASP A 87 19.27 -13.51 9.55
N MET A 88 19.58 -13.16 10.79
CA MET A 88 20.90 -12.75 11.24
C MET A 88 21.68 -13.93 11.85
N PRO A 89 23.02 -13.89 11.87
CA PRO A 89 23.84 -14.97 12.43
C PRO A 89 23.62 -15.24 13.92
N ASP A 90 23.18 -14.23 14.68
CA ASP A 90 22.88 -14.32 16.11
C ASP A 90 21.54 -15.01 16.42
N GLY A 91 20.78 -15.41 15.38
CA GLY A 91 19.47 -16.04 15.49
C GLY A 91 18.30 -15.06 15.54
N SER A 92 18.57 -13.74 15.53
CA SER A 92 17.53 -12.73 15.40
C SER A 92 17.05 -12.59 13.95
N THR A 93 15.90 -11.95 13.77
CA THR A 93 15.33 -11.68 12.44
C THR A 93 14.95 -10.21 12.33
N LEU A 94 15.48 -9.54 11.30
CA LEU A 94 15.02 -8.22 10.90
C LEU A 94 13.81 -8.37 9.96
N PHE A 95 12.72 -7.68 10.28
CA PHE A 95 11.54 -7.60 9.42
C PHE A 95 11.43 -6.22 8.78
N ALA A 96 11.24 -6.17 7.46
CA ALA A 96 10.86 -4.95 6.76
C ALA A 96 9.37 -4.99 6.44
N LEU A 97 8.62 -4.13 7.11
CA LEU A 97 7.16 -4.17 7.16
C LEU A 97 6.50 -3.68 5.86
N LEU A 98 5.24 -4.06 5.68
CA LEU A 98 4.35 -3.55 4.62
C LEU A 98 3.76 -2.16 4.98
N ARG A 99 4.60 -1.29 5.54
CA ARG A 99 4.34 0.12 5.88
C ARG A 99 5.67 0.84 6.13
N SER A 100 5.64 2.17 6.15
CA SER A 100 6.68 3.00 6.78
C SER A 100 6.14 3.68 8.05
N ASN A 101 7.00 4.41 8.75
CA ASN A 101 6.66 5.13 9.99
C ASN A 101 5.50 6.12 9.79
N ASN A 102 5.36 6.69 8.59
CA ASN A 102 4.37 7.71 8.27
C ASN A 102 3.47 7.35 7.07
N ASP A 103 3.56 6.13 6.54
CA ASP A 103 2.75 5.72 5.39
C ASP A 103 2.34 4.24 5.51
N VAL A 104 1.08 3.99 5.89
CA VAL A 104 0.50 2.65 5.97
C VAL A 104 0.24 2.01 4.60
N GLU A 105 0.22 2.83 3.54
CA GLU A 105 0.08 2.42 2.13
C GLU A 105 1.42 2.42 1.39
N TRP A 106 2.54 2.55 2.11
CA TRP A 106 3.89 2.47 1.55
C TRP A 106 4.08 1.35 0.52
N PRO A 107 3.63 0.09 0.73
CA PRO A 107 3.87 -0.98 -0.25
C PRO A 107 3.15 -0.75 -1.60
N ALA A 108 2.06 0.00 -1.64
CA ALA A 108 1.39 0.37 -2.90
C ALA A 108 2.08 1.56 -3.60
N ARG A 109 2.77 2.41 -2.84
CA ARG A 109 3.34 3.68 -3.33
C ARG A 109 4.82 3.64 -3.64
N VAL A 110 5.58 2.70 -3.08
CA VAL A 110 7.04 2.65 -3.20
C VAL A 110 7.50 2.57 -4.66
N VAL A 111 6.88 1.72 -5.47
CA VAL A 111 7.21 1.56 -6.90
C VAL A 111 6.80 2.80 -7.70
N PRO A 112 5.56 3.30 -7.62
CA PRO A 112 5.19 4.57 -8.25
C PRO A 112 6.13 5.74 -7.91
N MET A 113 6.50 5.87 -6.64
CA MET A 113 7.44 6.90 -6.18
C MET A 113 8.84 6.71 -6.78
N ALA A 114 9.30 5.46 -6.89
CA ALA A 114 10.57 5.12 -7.52
C ALA A 114 10.60 5.42 -9.04
N ILE A 115 9.45 5.40 -9.70
CA ILE A 115 9.27 5.81 -11.11
C ILE A 115 9.24 7.34 -11.21
N MET A 116 8.46 8.00 -10.35
CA MET A 116 8.35 9.46 -10.36
C MET A 116 9.71 10.12 -10.14
N ARG A 117 10.52 9.64 -9.20
CA ARG A 117 11.86 10.22 -8.90
C ARG A 117 11.85 11.74 -8.70
N GLY A 118 10.79 12.25 -8.04
CA GLY A 118 10.59 13.69 -7.83
C GLY A 118 10.02 14.46 -9.05
N ARG A 119 9.77 13.79 -10.19
CA ARG A 119 9.04 14.36 -11.33
C ARG A 119 7.55 14.45 -10.99
N ASN A 120 6.89 15.50 -11.47
CA ASN A 120 5.45 15.66 -11.37
C ASN A 120 4.75 14.88 -12.50
N LEU A 121 4.47 13.60 -12.27
CA LEU A 121 3.78 12.73 -13.22
C LEU A 121 2.34 12.46 -12.75
N SER A 122 1.41 12.34 -13.69
CA SER A 122 0.09 11.78 -13.39
C SER A 122 0.19 10.29 -13.11
N TRP A 123 -0.82 9.72 -12.45
CA TRP A 123 -0.86 8.28 -12.19
C TRP A 123 -0.82 7.48 -13.48
N GLU A 124 -1.55 7.90 -14.52
CA GLU A 124 -1.54 7.24 -15.83
C GLU A 124 -0.14 7.21 -16.46
N GLN A 125 0.64 8.29 -16.31
CA GLN A 125 2.02 8.33 -16.80
C GLN A 125 2.92 7.36 -16.03
N VAL A 126 2.75 7.25 -14.71
CA VAL A 126 3.51 6.32 -13.88
C VAL A 126 3.21 4.86 -14.24
N TYR A 127 1.93 4.50 -14.33
CA TYR A 127 1.53 3.14 -14.70
C TYR A 127 1.96 2.78 -16.13
N ALA A 128 1.97 3.75 -17.06
CA ALA A 128 2.51 3.54 -18.40
C ALA A 128 4.05 3.39 -18.44
N GLU A 129 4.76 3.82 -17.39
CA GLU A 129 6.22 3.63 -17.25
C GLU A 129 6.57 2.31 -16.53
N LEU A 130 5.64 1.67 -15.79
CA LEU A 130 5.89 0.41 -15.06
C LEU A 130 6.52 -0.70 -15.92
N PRO A 131 6.00 -1.02 -17.13
CA PRO A 131 6.60 -2.09 -17.94
C PRO A 131 8.00 -1.76 -18.45
N ARG A 132 8.44 -0.49 -18.34
CA ARG A 132 9.78 -0.03 -18.73
C ARG A 132 10.73 0.07 -17.53
N MET A 133 10.26 -0.25 -16.32
CA MET A 133 11.08 -0.25 -15.12
C MET A 133 11.96 -1.51 -15.13
N ASP A 134 13.09 -1.40 -15.83
CA ASP A 134 14.02 -2.50 -15.97
C ASP A 134 14.93 -2.66 -14.75
N GLY A 135 15.16 -3.92 -14.37
CA GLY A 135 16.18 -4.31 -13.41
C GLY A 135 15.92 -3.89 -11.96
N VAL A 136 16.96 -4.05 -11.14
CA VAL A 136 16.91 -3.80 -9.69
C VAL A 136 17.08 -2.31 -9.42
N GLN A 137 16.09 -1.71 -8.76
CA GLN A 137 16.11 -0.30 -8.40
C GLN A 137 16.41 -0.14 -6.90
N ARG A 138 17.52 0.51 -6.57
CA ARG A 138 17.86 0.84 -5.18
C ARG A 138 16.99 2.00 -4.70
N LEU A 139 16.32 1.81 -3.56
CA LEU A 139 15.58 2.88 -2.91
C LEU A 139 16.55 3.91 -2.32
N PRO A 140 16.27 5.22 -2.43
CA PRO A 140 16.98 6.22 -1.65
C PRO A 140 16.61 6.07 -0.16
N ARG A 141 17.33 6.74 0.74
CA ARG A 141 16.94 6.78 2.15
C ARG A 141 15.60 7.51 2.35
N ASN A 142 15.43 8.64 1.67
CA ASN A 142 14.24 9.47 1.69
C ASN A 142 13.80 9.83 0.27
N TRP A 143 12.50 9.97 0.08
CA TRP A 143 11.94 10.63 -1.10
C TRP A 143 12.12 12.15 -0.96
N PRO A 144 12.61 12.85 -1.99
CA PRO A 144 12.74 14.30 -1.92
C PRO A 144 11.36 14.94 -1.71
N ALA A 145 11.32 16.03 -0.96
CA ALA A 145 10.12 16.84 -0.85
C ALA A 145 9.65 17.31 -2.24
N ASN A 146 8.34 17.40 -2.43
CA ASN A 146 7.75 17.99 -3.62
C ASN A 146 6.70 19.04 -3.23
N ALA A 147 6.03 19.63 -4.22
CA ALA A 147 5.05 20.70 -3.99
C ALA A 147 3.86 20.29 -3.09
N ILE A 148 3.60 18.99 -2.93
CA ILE A 148 2.43 18.44 -2.25
C ILE A 148 2.84 17.75 -0.94
N LEU A 149 4.02 17.14 -0.89
CA LEU A 149 4.42 16.22 0.15
C LEU A 149 5.80 16.59 0.71
N PRO A 150 5.98 16.61 2.05
CA PRO A 150 7.29 16.79 2.64
C PRO A 150 8.18 15.57 2.36
N GLU A 151 9.48 15.75 2.62
CA GLU A 151 10.44 14.64 2.64
C GLU A 151 9.92 13.54 3.57
N ARG A 152 10.04 12.30 3.11
CA ARG A 152 9.57 11.12 3.84
C ARG A 152 10.51 9.95 3.61
N SER A 153 10.52 9.00 4.53
CA SER A 153 11.28 7.77 4.36
C SER A 153 10.84 7.05 3.08
N ALA A 154 11.81 6.65 2.28
CA ALA A 154 11.59 5.72 1.18
C ALA A 154 11.70 4.27 1.65
N TYR A 155 12.34 4.04 2.80
CA TYR A 155 12.44 2.73 3.43
C TYR A 155 11.17 2.36 4.18
N PRO A 156 10.81 1.06 4.20
CA PRO A 156 9.79 0.54 5.10
C PRO A 156 10.24 0.69 6.55
N MET A 157 9.29 0.59 7.48
CA MET A 157 9.62 0.44 8.90
C MET A 157 10.34 -0.89 9.08
N LEU A 158 11.47 -0.85 9.76
CA LEU A 158 12.26 -2.03 10.10
C LEU A 158 12.01 -2.36 11.58
N VAL A 159 11.76 -3.64 11.88
CA VAL A 159 11.54 -4.09 13.25
C VAL A 159 12.26 -5.41 13.51
N THR A 160 12.50 -5.72 14.78
CA THR A 160 12.87 -7.05 15.27
C THR A 160 11.98 -7.41 16.46
N PHE A 161 12.12 -8.62 16.98
CA PHE A 161 11.46 -9.06 18.21
C PHE A 161 12.53 -9.52 19.21
N GLY A 162 12.41 -9.09 20.46
CA GLY A 162 13.24 -9.61 21.54
C GLY A 162 12.94 -11.09 21.82
N ASP A 163 11.66 -11.46 21.72
CA ASP A 163 11.18 -12.84 21.71
C ASP A 163 10.15 -12.97 20.59
N ILE A 164 10.49 -13.73 19.54
CA ILE A 164 9.61 -13.90 18.37
C ILE A 164 8.25 -14.54 18.70
N SER A 165 8.13 -15.22 19.85
CA SER A 165 6.88 -15.79 20.34
C SER A 165 6.03 -14.80 21.14
N ASP A 166 6.57 -13.64 21.51
CA ASP A 166 5.87 -12.55 22.18
C ASP A 166 5.72 -11.34 21.24
N PRO A 167 4.53 -11.08 20.68
CA PRO A 167 4.29 -9.96 19.78
C PRO A 167 4.53 -8.59 20.44
N THR A 168 4.48 -8.50 21.77
CA THR A 168 4.74 -7.25 22.50
C THR A 168 6.22 -6.93 22.61
N SER A 169 7.11 -7.89 22.32
CA SER A 169 8.56 -7.70 22.33
C SER A 169 9.11 -7.02 21.07
N VAL A 170 8.22 -6.52 20.20
CA VAL A 170 8.59 -5.80 18.98
C VAL A 170 9.42 -4.56 19.29
N MET A 171 10.48 -4.36 18.53
CA MET A 171 11.39 -3.21 18.64
C MET A 171 11.62 -2.61 17.25
N GLU A 172 11.50 -1.29 17.14
CA GLU A 172 11.83 -0.58 15.92
C GLU A 172 13.35 -0.53 15.73
N ILE A 173 13.80 -0.71 14.50
CA ILE A 173 15.20 -0.65 14.10
C ILE A 173 15.43 0.64 13.31
N ASP A 174 16.36 1.45 13.77
CA ASP A 174 16.81 2.62 13.02
C ASP A 174 17.60 2.15 11.79
N PRO A 175 17.12 2.39 10.55
CA PRO A 175 17.83 1.96 9.34
C PRO A 175 19.20 2.60 9.17
N ASP A 176 19.47 3.72 9.84
CA ASP A 176 20.76 4.43 9.79
C ASP A 176 21.72 3.97 10.91
N ASN A 177 21.26 3.11 11.84
CA ASN A 177 22.05 2.63 12.97
C ASN A 177 21.62 1.24 13.49
N LEU A 178 21.68 0.22 12.63
CA LEU A 178 21.38 -1.18 13.02
C LEU A 178 22.27 -1.67 14.18
N ALA A 179 23.50 -1.16 14.27
CA ALA A 179 24.46 -1.56 15.30
C ALA A 179 23.98 -1.23 16.74
N ALA A 180 23.06 -0.28 16.91
CA ALA A 180 22.45 0.02 18.20
C ALA A 180 21.65 -1.16 18.77
N THR A 181 21.13 -2.04 17.90
CA THR A 181 20.33 -3.19 18.31
C THR A 181 21.07 -4.51 18.12
N PHE A 182 21.70 -4.71 16.97
CA PHE A 182 22.36 -5.98 16.62
C PHE A 182 23.85 -6.03 16.99
N GLY A 183 24.43 -4.90 17.40
CA GLY A 183 25.85 -4.79 17.78
C GLY A 183 26.77 -4.33 16.66
N GLU A 184 28.05 -4.17 16.98
CA GLU A 184 29.05 -3.64 16.05
C GLU A 184 29.17 -4.47 14.77
N GLY A 185 29.32 -3.80 13.63
CA GLY A 185 29.45 -4.44 12.31
C GLY A 185 28.14 -4.73 11.58
N TYR A 186 26.99 -4.45 12.21
CA TYR A 186 25.69 -4.50 11.55
C TYR A 186 25.33 -3.17 10.89
N ALA A 187 25.01 -3.21 9.58
CA ALA A 187 24.59 -2.03 8.83
C ALA A 187 23.62 -2.40 7.70
N LEU A 188 22.64 -1.54 7.42
CA LEU A 188 21.79 -1.71 6.26
C LEU A 188 22.59 -1.44 4.97
N HIS A 189 22.78 -2.44 4.13
CA HIS A 189 23.52 -2.30 2.88
C HIS A 189 22.69 -1.56 1.83
N ARG A 190 21.49 -2.10 1.53
CA ARG A 190 20.52 -1.51 0.61
C ARG A 190 19.14 -2.15 0.75
N ILE A 191 18.15 -1.40 0.28
CA ILE A 191 16.81 -1.91 0.00
C ILE A 191 16.54 -1.67 -1.48
N THR A 192 16.02 -2.69 -2.16
CA THR A 192 15.75 -2.62 -3.60
C THR A 192 14.36 -3.10 -3.95
N VAL A 193 13.79 -2.54 -5.01
CA VAL A 193 12.56 -3.01 -5.64
C VAL A 193 12.85 -3.43 -7.09
N GLN A 194 12.17 -4.46 -7.56
CA GLN A 194 12.29 -4.96 -8.94
C GLN A 194 10.92 -5.47 -9.40
N ILE A 195 10.42 -5.01 -10.55
CA ILE A 195 9.22 -5.59 -11.17
C ILE A 195 9.51 -7.05 -11.54
N THR A 196 8.56 -7.95 -11.23
CA THR A 196 8.73 -9.39 -11.47
C THR A 196 7.39 -10.05 -11.78
N ASP A 197 7.45 -11.24 -12.40
CA ASP A 197 6.31 -12.12 -12.63
C ASP A 197 6.25 -13.27 -11.59
N ASP A 198 7.21 -13.33 -10.67
CA ASP A 198 7.24 -14.33 -9.60
C ASP A 198 5.93 -14.36 -8.80
N PRO A 199 5.56 -15.51 -8.22
CA PRO A 199 4.40 -15.58 -7.36
C PRO A 199 4.58 -14.72 -6.10
N VAL A 200 3.45 -14.19 -5.59
CA VAL A 200 3.40 -13.51 -4.29
C VAL A 200 3.99 -14.40 -3.21
N THR A 201 4.84 -13.83 -2.36
CA THR A 201 5.44 -14.56 -1.23
C THR A 201 4.42 -14.72 -0.11
N THR A 202 4.41 -15.90 0.51
CA THR A 202 3.50 -16.32 1.58
C THR A 202 4.24 -17.19 2.58
N GLY A 203 3.71 -17.35 3.79
CA GLY A 203 4.25 -18.23 4.83
C GLY A 203 4.81 -17.51 6.06
N ILE A 204 4.71 -16.18 6.15
CA ILE A 204 5.16 -15.43 7.33
C ILE A 204 4.46 -15.88 8.63
N GLU A 205 3.25 -16.41 8.55
CA GLU A 205 2.52 -17.01 9.67
C GLU A 205 3.16 -18.28 10.22
N GLU A 206 3.91 -19.03 9.41
CA GLU A 206 4.67 -20.19 9.88
C GLU A 206 5.83 -19.75 10.78
N ARG A 207 6.39 -18.56 10.50
CA ARG A 207 7.43 -17.91 11.31
C ARG A 207 6.84 -17.21 12.53
N LEU A 208 5.74 -16.48 12.33
CA LEU A 208 5.03 -15.73 13.36
C LEU A 208 3.73 -16.46 13.69
N GLY A 209 3.83 -17.57 14.43
CA GLY A 209 2.67 -18.46 14.69
C GLY A 209 1.49 -17.80 15.39
N TRP A 210 1.71 -16.69 16.09
CA TRP A 210 0.66 -15.88 16.71
C TRP A 210 -0.06 -14.98 15.70
N LEU A 211 0.52 -14.66 14.55
CA LEU A 211 0.04 -13.64 13.62
C LEU A 211 -1.43 -13.81 13.19
N PRO A 212 -1.93 -15.02 12.86
CA PRO A 212 -3.34 -15.23 12.49
C PRO A 212 -4.33 -14.87 13.60
N GLU A 213 -3.91 -14.94 14.87
CA GLU A 213 -4.77 -14.60 15.99
C GLU A 213 -4.97 -13.09 16.15
N PHE A 214 -4.18 -12.25 15.46
CA PHE A 214 -4.13 -10.79 15.60
C PHE A 214 -4.83 -10.03 14.45
N TYR A 215 -5.80 -10.67 13.79
CA TYR A 215 -6.55 -10.03 12.70
C TYR A 215 -7.38 -8.81 13.16
N ASP A 216 -7.98 -8.86 14.36
CA ASP A 216 -8.88 -7.82 14.89
C ASP A 216 -8.27 -6.97 16.03
N LYS A 217 -6.95 -7.06 16.22
CA LYS A 217 -6.24 -6.40 17.32
C LYS A 217 -4.82 -5.99 16.95
N MET A 218 -4.27 -5.09 17.74
CA MET A 218 -2.87 -4.66 17.69
C MET A 218 -1.99 -5.70 18.41
N LEU A 219 -0.67 -5.62 18.23
CA LEU A 219 0.27 -6.59 18.81
C LEU A 219 0.25 -6.62 20.35
N ASP A 220 -0.19 -5.54 21.00
CA ASP A 220 -0.42 -5.49 22.45
C ASP A 220 -1.76 -6.11 22.91
N GLY A 221 -2.54 -6.64 21.98
CA GLY A 221 -3.83 -7.27 22.22
C GLY A 221 -5.03 -6.31 22.26
N GLN A 222 -4.80 -5.00 22.19
CA GLN A 222 -5.89 -4.01 22.16
C GLN A 222 -6.53 -3.94 20.78
N ARG A 223 -7.83 -3.65 20.73
CA ARG A 223 -8.54 -3.49 19.45
C ARG A 223 -8.18 -2.21 18.70
N LEU A 224 -7.85 -1.16 19.44
CA LEU A 224 -7.58 0.17 18.91
C LEU A 224 -6.25 0.66 19.47
N ASN A 225 -5.57 1.47 18.67
CA ASN A 225 -4.38 2.13 19.12
C ASN A 225 -4.73 3.36 20.00
N SER A 226 -3.88 3.69 20.97
CA SER A 226 -4.00 4.82 21.88
C SER A 226 -2.64 5.49 22.12
N ILE A 227 -2.63 6.83 22.12
CA ILE A 227 -1.42 7.61 22.41
C ILE A 227 -0.88 7.37 23.84
N ASP A 228 -1.73 6.90 24.75
CA ASP A 228 -1.41 6.63 26.15
C ASP A 228 -1.01 5.16 26.39
N ALA A 229 -0.83 4.35 25.33
CA ALA A 229 -0.44 2.95 25.46
C ALA A 229 0.98 2.81 26.04
N GLU A 230 1.15 1.89 27.00
CA GLU A 230 2.45 1.63 27.63
C GLU A 230 3.50 1.18 26.62
N ASN A 231 3.13 0.27 25.71
CA ASN A 231 3.96 -0.14 24.58
C ASN A 231 3.37 0.41 23.28
N ARG A 232 3.76 1.66 22.95
CA ARG A 232 3.18 2.36 21.81
C ARG A 232 3.44 1.68 20.47
N LEU A 233 4.60 1.04 20.30
CA LEU A 233 4.94 0.37 19.04
C LEU A 233 4.08 -0.88 18.83
N ALA A 234 3.98 -1.75 19.85
CA ALA A 234 3.10 -2.93 19.78
C ALA A 234 1.63 -2.52 19.60
N ASN A 235 1.22 -1.41 20.19
CA ASN A 235 -0.12 -0.87 20.05
C ASN A 235 -0.38 -0.17 18.69
N ASP A 236 0.64 0.19 17.92
CA ASP A 236 0.50 0.82 16.59
C ASP A 236 0.59 -0.19 15.44
N LEU A 237 1.03 -1.41 15.73
CA LEU A 237 1.20 -2.47 14.76
C LEU A 237 0.07 -3.49 14.86
N SER A 238 -0.46 -3.88 13.71
CA SER A 238 -1.40 -4.99 13.57
C SER A 238 -0.81 -6.06 12.64
N GLN A 239 -1.50 -7.18 12.50
CA GLN A 239 -1.15 -8.22 11.54
C GLN A 239 -0.97 -7.66 10.11
N GLY A 240 -1.73 -6.63 9.75
CA GLY A 240 -1.65 -5.94 8.46
C GLY A 240 -0.33 -5.24 8.15
N ALA A 241 0.56 -5.07 9.13
CA ALA A 241 1.92 -4.58 8.91
C ALA A 241 2.88 -5.68 8.43
N PHE A 242 2.57 -6.94 8.72
CA PHE A 242 3.38 -8.11 8.38
C PHE A 242 2.81 -8.90 7.20
N SER A 243 1.48 -8.93 7.06
CA SER A 243 0.80 -9.72 6.03
C SER A 243 -0.45 -9.00 5.56
N LYS A 244 -0.61 -8.82 4.25
CA LYS A 244 -1.80 -8.21 3.62
C LYS A 244 -2.35 -9.15 2.57
N GLY A 245 -3.67 -9.37 2.57
CA GLY A 245 -4.38 -10.03 1.47
C GLY A 245 -3.98 -11.49 1.15
N ILE A 246 -3.28 -12.16 2.08
CA ILE A 246 -2.84 -13.56 1.92
C ILE A 246 -3.30 -14.48 3.06
N LEU A 247 -3.56 -13.94 4.26
CA LEU A 247 -4.14 -14.71 5.38
C LEU A 247 -5.67 -14.76 5.21
N GLN A 248 -6.23 -15.97 5.37
CA GLN A 248 -7.67 -16.28 5.25
C GLN A 248 -8.32 -16.41 6.62
#